data_AF-A0A525W5K0-F1
#
_entry.id   AF-A0A525W5K0-F1
#
_cell.length_a   1.000
_cell.length_b   1.000
_cell.length_c   1.000
_cell.angle_alpha   90.00
_cell.angle_beta   90.00
_cell.angle_gamma   90.00
#
_symmetry.space_group_name_H-M   'P 1'
#
loop_
_entity.id
_entity.type
_entity.pdbx_description
1 polymer ?
#
loop_
_entity_poly.entity_id
_entity_poly.type
_entity_poly.pdbx_seq_one_letter_code
_entity_poly.pdbx_strand_id
1 'polypeptide(L)' 'MPYQVRIENFEGPLDLLLHLIKKSEINIYDIPINLIAQQYLEYVEAMKELNLNVAGEFLVMAATLLQIKSKMLL' A
#
# COMPACT_ATOMS: atom_id res chain seq x y z
N MET A 1 -20.20 -12.41 8.29
CA MET A 1 -19.00 -12.74 7.51
C MET A 1 -18.71 -11.59 6.55
N PRO A 2 -17.89 -10.57 6.87
CA PRO A 2 -17.59 -9.55 5.88
C PRO A 2 -16.25 -9.90 5.22
N TYR A 3 -16.29 -10.75 4.19
CA TYR A 3 -15.30 -10.66 3.13
C TYR A 3 -15.68 -9.44 2.29
N GLN A 4 -15.16 -8.27 2.66
CA GLN A 4 -15.24 -7.07 1.84
C GLN A 4 -13.98 -7.01 0.96
N VAL A 5 -13.87 -7.96 0.03
CA VAL A 5 -12.94 -7.82 -1.09
C VAL A 5 -13.64 -6.94 -2.12
N ARG A 6 -13.75 -5.65 -1.82
CA ARG A 6 -13.88 -4.63 -2.87
C ARG A 6 -12.46 -4.25 -3.20
N ILE A 7 -11.94 -4.81 -4.29
CA ILE A 7 -10.84 -4.18 -5.00
C ILE A 7 -11.47 -2.92 -5.56
N GLU A 8 -11.40 -1.82 -4.81
CA GLU A 8 -11.70 -0.51 -5.34
C GLU A 8 -10.76 -0.34 -6.55
N ASN A 9 -11.30 0.11 -7.69
CA ASN A 9 -10.50 0.41 -8.88
C ASN A 9 -9.63 1.62 -8.56
N PHE A 10 -8.59 1.44 -7.76
CA PHE A 10 -7.65 2.51 -7.44
C PHE A 10 -7.05 3.01 -8.74
N GLU A 11 -7.15 4.32 -8.96
CA GLU A 11 -6.62 4.94 -10.19
C GLU A 11 -5.08 4.93 -10.22
N GLY A 12 -4.43 4.63 -9.10
CA GLY A 12 -2.98 4.48 -9.00
C GLY A 12 -2.47 4.22 -7.59
N PRO A 13 -1.14 4.15 -7.42
CA PRO A 13 -0.50 3.81 -6.15
C PRO A 13 -0.72 4.87 -5.06
N LEU A 14 -0.89 6.15 -5.44
CA LEU A 14 -1.15 7.23 -4.48
C LEU A 14 -2.56 7.14 -3.86
N ASP A 15 -3.55 6.75 -4.66
CA ASP A 15 -4.92 6.58 -4.19
C ASP A 15 -5.02 5.42 -3.20
N LEU A 16 -4.33 4.31 -3.51
CA LEU A 16 -4.16 3.20 -2.58
C LEU A 16 -3.48 3.67 -1.27
N LEU A 17 -2.43 4.48 -1.33
CA LEU A 17 -1.79 5.02 -0.13
C LEU A 17 -2.75 5.90 0.69
N LEU A 18 -3.51 6.79 0.05
CA LEU A 18 -4.51 7.62 0.74
C LEU A 18 -5.60 6.77 1.39
N HIS A 19 -6.05 5.70 0.72
CA HIS A 19 -6.98 4.74 1.28
C HIS A 19 -6.39 4.07 2.53
N LEU A 20 -5.15 3.59 2.47
CA LEU A 20 -4.47 2.93 3.61
C LEU A 20 -4.26 3.87 4.80
N ILE A 21 -3.90 5.13 4.55
CA ILE A 21 -3.75 6.16 5.59
C ILE A 21 -5.10 6.43 6.26
N LYS A 22 -6.17 6.62 5.47
CA LYS A 22 -7.53 6.81 6.01
C LYS A 22 -8.03 5.61 6.80
N LYS A 23 -7.82 4.39 6.27
CA LYS A 23 -8.24 3.13 6.91
C LYS A 23 -7.54 2.88 8.24
N SER A 24 -6.29 3.30 8.36
CA SER A 24 -5.50 3.13 9.57
C SER A 24 -5.73 4.24 10.60
N GLU A 25 -6.61 5.21 10.31
CA GLU A 25 -6.85 6.42 11.11
C GLU A 25 -5.54 7.17 11.46
N ILE A 26 -4.56 7.09 10.56
CA ILE A 26 -3.25 7.71 10.74
C ILE A 26 -3.36 9.20 10.48
N ASN A 27 -2.75 10.01 11.36
CA ASN A 27 -2.55 11.42 11.09
C ASN A 27 -1.61 11.59 9.89
N ILE A 28 -2.06 12.28 8.84
CA ILE A 28 -1.27 12.53 7.62
C ILE A 28 0.06 13.25 7.89
N TYR A 29 0.19 13.94 9.01
CA TYR A 29 1.41 14.63 9.42
C TYR A 29 2.41 13.72 10.17
N ASP A 30 1.96 12.58 10.66
CA ASP A 30 2.75 11.64 11.45
C ASP A 30 2.49 10.21 10.95
N ILE A 31 2.94 9.95 9.72
CA ILE A 31 2.70 8.67 9.05
C ILE A 31 3.78 7.68 9.48
N PRO A 32 3.44 6.60 10.22
CA PRO A 32 4.37 5.49 10.43
C PRO A 32 4.63 4.78 9.09
N ILE A 33 5.69 5.21 8.40
CA ILE A 33 6.11 4.69 7.09
C ILE A 33 6.23 3.16 7.14
N ASN A 34 6.71 2.60 8.25
CA ASN A 34 6.81 1.16 8.45
C ASN A 34 5.47 0.44 8.32
N LEU A 35 4.40 1.02 8.88
CA LEU A 35 3.07 0.44 8.86
C LEU A 35 2.43 0.57 7.47
N ILE A 36 2.52 1.75 6.86
CA ILE A 36 1.97 1.99 5.52
C ILE A 36 2.70 1.18 4.46
N ALA A 37 4.04 1.11 4.52
CA ALA A 37 4.83 0.30 3.60
C ALA A 37 4.45 -1.17 3.68
N GLN A 38 4.23 -1.69 4.89
CA GLN A 38 3.85 -3.08 5.09
C GLN A 38 2.46 -3.37 4.54
N GLN A 39 1.46 -2.55 4.88
CA GLN A 39 0.11 -2.70 4.36
C GLN A 39 0.04 -2.57 2.83
N TYR A 40 0.83 -1.67 2.26
CA TYR A 40 0.92 -1.49 0.81
C TYR A 40 1.47 -2.75 0.13
N LEU A 41 2.53 -3.34 0.68
CA LEU A 41 3.12 -4.58 0.15
C LEU A 41 2.15 -5.75 0.28
N GLU A 42 1.46 -5.89 1.41
CA GLU A 42 0.43 -6.91 1.62
C GLU A 42 -0.70 -6.79 0.58
N TYR A 43 -1.12 -5.56 0.26
CA TYR A 43 -2.13 -5.32 -0.75
C TYR A 43 -1.64 -5.69 -2.16
N VAL A 44 -0.40 -5.33 -2.50
CA VAL A 44 0.22 -5.68 -3.79
C VAL A 44 0.37 -7.19 -3.95
N GLU A 45 0.74 -7.91 -2.89
CA GLU A 45 0.82 -9.37 -2.95
C GLU A 45 -0.55 -10.04 -3.02
N ALA A 46 -1.55 -9.56 -2.28
CA ALA A 46 -2.92 -10.05 -2.43
C ALA A 46 -3.44 -9.86 -3.87
N MET A 47 -3.10 -8.74 -4.52
CA MET A 47 -3.44 -8.51 -5.93
C MET A 47 -2.78 -9.52 -6.87
N LYS A 48 -1.51 -9.87 -6.62
CA LYS A 48 -0.79 -10.90 -7.40
C LYS A 48 -1.36 -12.30 -7.17
N GLU A 49 -1.66 -12.67 -5.93
CA GLU A 49 -2.25 -13.98 -5.58
C GLU A 49 -3.62 -14.18 -6.23
N LEU A 50 -4.40 -13.11 -6.36
CA LEU A 50 -5.71 -13.11 -7.03
C LEU A 50 -5.60 -13.02 -8.57
N ASN A 51 -4.38 -13.09 -9.15
CA ASN A 51 -4.10 -12.92 -10.58
C ASN A 51 -4.65 -11.62 -11.18
N LEU A 52 -4.70 -10.55 -10.39
CA LEU A 52 -5.07 -9.22 -10.87
C LEU A 52 -3.87 -8.60 -11.61
N ASN A 53 -4.15 -7.86 -12.68
CA ASN A 53 -3.10 -7.12 -13.39
C ASN A 53 -2.56 -6.00 -12.51
N VAL A 54 -1.41 -6.23 -11.86
CA VAL A 54 -0.68 -5.20 -11.14
C VAL A 54 0.06 -4.31 -12.13
N ALA A 55 -0.29 -3.02 -12.16
CA ALA A 55 0.42 -2.06 -13.01
C ALA A 55 1.85 -1.81 -12.48
N GLY A 56 2.81 -1.57 -13.39
CA GLY A 56 4.21 -1.36 -13.04
C GLY A 56 4.44 -0.21 -12.04
N GLU A 57 3.57 0.80 -12.06
CA GLU A 57 3.60 1.93 -11.12
C GLU A 57 3.44 1.49 -9.65
N PHE A 58 2.65 0.43 -9.39
CA PHE A 58 2.50 -0.10 -8.02
C PHE A 58 3.79 -0.73 -7.52
N LEU A 59 4.53 -1.41 -8.41
CA LEU A 59 5.82 -2.03 -8.08
C LEU A 59 6.90 -0.98 -7.84
N VAL A 60 6.91 0.11 -8.63
CA VAL A 60 7.81 1.25 -8.41
C VAL A 60 7.56 1.85 -7.02
N MET A 61 6.30 2.10 -6.66
CA MET A 61 5.96 2.63 -5.34
C MET A 61 6.32 1.66 -4.21
N ALA A 62 6.09 0.35 -4.39
CA ALA A 62 6.51 -0.67 -3.42
C ALA A 62 8.03 -0.61 -3.16
N ALA A 63 8.83 -0.50 -4.23
CA ALA A 63 10.28 -0.36 -4.13
C ALA A 63 10.69 0.94 -3.42
N THR A 64 10.00 2.06 -3.71
CA THR A 64 10.23 3.33 -3.02
C THR A 64 9.95 3.21 -1.51
N LEU A 65 8.83 2.63 -1.11
CA LEU A 65 8.46 2.45 0.29
C LEU A 65 9.46 1.55 1.03
N LEU A 66 9.92 0.46 0.40
CA LEU A 66 10.98 -0.40 0.93
C LEU A 66 12.29 0.37 1.12
N GLN A 67 12.66 1.21 0.16
CA GLN A 67 13.88 2.02 0.26
C GLN A 67 13.80 3.04 1.40
N ILE A 68 12.66 3.71 1.59
CA ILE A 68 12.45 4.64 2.69
C ILE A 68 12.51 3.88 4.03
N LYS A 69 11.81 2.75 4.15
CA LYS A 69 11.85 1.89 5.35
C LYS A 69 13.28 1.46 5.69
N SER A 70 14.05 1.04 4.69
CA SER A 70 15.45 0.63 4.89
C SER A 70 16.34 1.78 5.36
N LYS A 71 16.12 3.02 4.89
CA LYS A 71 16.91 4.19 5.32
C LYS A 71 16.56 4.66 6.73
N MET A 72 15.32 4.47 7.18
CA MET A 72 14.88 4.87 8.52
C MET A 72 15.35 3.93 9.64
N LEU A 73 15.74 2.70 9.30
CA LEU A 73 16.28 1.70 10.23
C LEU A 73 17.79 1.81 10.44
N LEU A 74 18.49 2.64 9.64
CA LEU A 74 19.91 2.96 9.75
C LEU A 74 20.11 4.24 10.56
#